data_AF-A0A7S4UAR2-F1
#
_entry.id   AF-A0A7S4UAR2-F1
#
_cell.length_a   1.000
_cell.length_b   1.000
_cell.length_c   1.000
_cell.angle_alpha   90.00
_cell.angle_beta   90.00
_cell.angle_gamma   90.00
#
_symmetry.space_group_name_H-M   'P 1'
#
loop_
_entity.id
_entity.type
_entity.pdbx_description
1 polymer ?
#
loop_
_entity_poly.entity_id
_entity_poly.type
_entity_poly.pdbx_seq_one_letter_code
_entity_poly.pdbx_strand_id
1 'polypeptide(L)'
;KKVEEERMYGEKESEWLSRVLGKSVLLVVKVPPATPSTTSTTPLNFPNESQLMVINAASVDYLNTRIQHKTNNNNDINPNKNTNTLLTPHQFRPNIIVRDSYPHAEDDWEFLKVGGGEKERGDWELKVMGPCVRCEMININQQTGERGTEPLSTLREYRRDKGKVLFGSHLSFPPTINPNNPRIITVGAPVTVKRSSPPAP
;
A
#
# COMPACT_ATOMS: atom_id res chain seq x y z
N LYS A 1 3.24 -22.30 21.03
CA LYS A 1 2.62 -21.74 19.80
C LYS A 1 1.30 -21.10 20.23
N LYS A 2 1.21 -19.77 20.33
CA LYS A 2 -0.07 -19.09 20.59
C LYS A 2 -0.95 -19.39 19.37
N VAL A 3 -2.07 -20.08 19.55
CA VAL A 3 -3.02 -20.36 18.47
C VAL A 3 -3.66 -19.02 18.14
N GLU A 4 -3.31 -18.47 16.98
CA GLU A 4 -4.10 -17.40 16.40
C GLU A 4 -5.39 -18.05 15.92
N GLU A 5 -6.49 -17.82 16.63
CA GLU A 5 -7.79 -18.38 16.26
C GLU A 5 -8.34 -17.60 15.06
N GLU A 6 -8.24 -18.23 13.89
CA GLU A 6 -9.00 -17.83 12.71
C GLU A 6 -10.42 -18.37 12.85
N ARG A 7 -11.41 -17.49 12.71
CA ARG A 7 -12.83 -17.86 12.78
C ARG A 7 -13.48 -17.59 11.43
N MET A 8 -14.34 -18.51 10.99
CA MET A 8 -15.23 -18.25 9.87
C MET A 8 -16.13 -17.06 10.21
N TYR A 9 -16.12 -16.04 9.35
CA TYR A 9 -16.93 -14.84 9.53
C TYR A 9 -18.43 -15.19 9.50
N GLY A 10 -18.84 -15.94 8.48
CA GLY A 10 -20.18 -16.48 8.36
C GLY A 10 -20.33 -17.39 7.14
N GLU A 11 -21.25 -18.34 7.25
CA GLU A 11 -21.55 -19.31 6.21
C GLU A 11 -22.16 -18.63 4.98
N LYS A 12 -23.15 -17.75 5.18
CA LYS A 12 -23.83 -17.02 4.11
C LYS A 12 -22.87 -16.15 3.27
N GLU A 13 -21.93 -15.47 3.93
CA GLU A 13 -20.91 -14.66 3.26
C GLU A 13 -19.93 -15.54 2.47
N SER A 14 -19.55 -16.69 3.03
CA SER A 14 -18.68 -17.67 2.38
C SER A 14 -19.34 -18.31 1.15
N GLU A 15 -20.62 -18.67 1.26
CA GLU A 15 -21.44 -19.18 0.15
C GLU A 15 -21.60 -18.12 -0.95
N TRP A 16 -21.84 -16.86 -0.57
CA TRP A 16 -21.93 -15.77 -1.54
C TRP A 16 -20.62 -15.58 -2.30
N LEU A 17 -19.48 -15.51 -1.60
CA LEU A 17 -18.15 -15.42 -2.23
C LEU A 17 -17.87 -16.62 -3.13
N SER A 18 -18.25 -17.82 -2.68
CA SER A 18 -18.04 -19.05 -3.45
C SER A 18 -18.79 -19.03 -4.78
N ARG A 19 -20.04 -18.53 -4.78
CA ARG A 19 -20.83 -18.35 -6.00
C ARG A 19 -20.23 -17.30 -6.93
N VAL A 20 -19.85 -16.14 -6.40
CA VAL A 20 -19.28 -15.04 -7.21
C VAL A 20 -17.93 -15.45 -7.83
N LEU A 21 -17.10 -16.17 -7.09
CA LEU A 21 -15.76 -16.58 -7.55
C LEU A 21 -15.75 -17.89 -8.33
N GLY A 22 -16.88 -18.62 -8.38
CA GLY A 22 -16.98 -19.93 -9.05
C GLY A 22 -16.14 -21.03 -8.40
N LYS A 23 -15.72 -20.86 -7.14
CA LYS A 23 -14.89 -21.82 -6.39
C LYS A 23 -15.24 -21.80 -4.91
N SER A 24 -15.16 -22.95 -4.24
CA SER A 24 -15.43 -23.05 -2.81
C SER A 24 -14.38 -22.26 -2.01
N VAL A 25 -14.83 -21.28 -1.22
CA VAL A 25 -14.00 -20.42 -0.36
C VAL A 25 -14.70 -20.11 0.96
N LEU A 26 -13.90 -19.76 1.97
CA LEU A 26 -14.38 -19.29 3.27
C LEU A 26 -13.91 -17.85 3.51
N LEU A 27 -14.80 -17.00 4.03
CA LEU A 27 -14.40 -15.72 4.60
C LEU A 27 -13.99 -15.94 6.05
N VAL A 28 -12.73 -15.63 6.37
CA VAL A 28 -12.19 -15.78 7.72
C VAL A 28 -11.78 -14.44 8.30
N VAL A 29 -11.90 -14.32 9.63
CA VAL A 29 -11.40 -13.19 10.39
C VAL A 29 -10.43 -13.68 11.45
N LYS A 30 -9.35 -12.91 11.63
CA LYS A 30 -8.39 -13.14 12.71
C LYS A 30 -8.91 -12.47 13.96
N VAL A 31 -9.21 -13.26 14.98
CA VAL A 31 -9.71 -12.73 16.25
C VAL A 31 -8.51 -12.27 17.08
N PRO A 32 -8.48 -11.00 17.55
CA PRO A 32 -7.44 -10.57 18.46
C PRO A 32 -7.42 -11.47 19.70
N PRO A 33 -6.24 -11.89 20.19
CA PRO A 33 -6.18 -12.69 21.40
C PRO A 33 -6.82 -11.93 22.57
N ALA A 34 -7.57 -12.64 23.43
CA ALA A 34 -8.21 -12.06 24.61
C ALA A 34 -7.23 -11.34 25.55
N THR A 35 -5.95 -11.69 25.47
CA THR A 35 -4.85 -11.00 26.16
C THR A 35 -3.93 -10.31 25.15
N PRO A 36 -3.68 -8.99 25.29
CA PRO A 36 -2.69 -8.30 24.47
C PRO A 36 -1.34 -9.00 24.59
N SER A 37 -0.64 -9.15 23.46
CA SER A 37 0.70 -9.74 23.48
C SER A 37 1.67 -8.85 24.25
N THR A 38 2.48 -9.44 25.13
CA THR A 38 3.59 -8.77 25.83
C THR A 38 4.83 -8.61 24.96
N THR A 39 4.82 -9.14 23.73
CA THR A 39 5.92 -9.02 22.77
C THR A 39 5.90 -7.65 22.08
N SER A 40 7.07 -7.01 21.98
CA SER A 40 7.26 -5.70 21.33
C SER A 40 6.91 -5.66 19.83
N THR A 41 6.77 -6.82 19.20
CA THR A 41 6.37 -6.94 17.79
C THR A 41 4.86 -7.15 17.68
N THR A 42 4.16 -6.19 17.07
CA THR A 42 2.74 -6.37 16.74
C THR A 42 2.61 -7.41 15.63
N PRO A 43 1.92 -8.54 15.85
CA PRO A 43 1.76 -9.57 14.83
C PRO A 43 1.03 -9.01 13.61
N LEU A 44 1.46 -9.40 12.42
CA LEU A 44 0.71 -9.13 11.19
C LEU A 44 -0.54 -10.01 11.16
N ASN A 45 -1.64 -9.47 10.64
CA ASN A 45 -2.83 -10.26 10.33
C ASN A 45 -2.65 -10.91 8.94
N PHE A 46 -3.54 -10.62 8.00
CA PHE A 46 -3.42 -11.05 6.61
C PHE A 46 -2.56 -10.17 5.67
N PRO A 47 -2.04 -8.97 6.03
CA PRO A 47 -1.11 -8.26 5.16
C PRO A 47 0.18 -9.05 4.90
N ASN A 48 0.76 -8.88 3.70
CA ASN A 48 1.93 -9.63 3.26
C ASN A 48 3.20 -9.30 4.07
N GLU A 49 3.55 -8.01 4.18
CA GLU A 49 4.87 -7.58 4.68
C GLU A 49 4.80 -6.51 5.78
N SER A 50 3.83 -5.59 5.73
CA SER A 50 3.66 -4.55 6.74
C SER A 50 2.18 -4.26 7.01
N GLN A 51 1.91 -3.62 8.15
CA GLN A 51 0.55 -3.20 8.52
C GLN A 51 0.06 -2.02 7.69
N LEU A 52 0.97 -1.11 7.35
CA LEU A 52 0.67 0.11 6.63
C LEU A 52 1.64 0.31 5.46
N MET A 53 1.15 0.95 4.42
CA MET A 53 1.91 1.34 3.24
C MET A 53 1.57 2.77 2.85
N VAL A 54 2.59 3.55 2.53
CA VAL A 54 2.44 4.90 1.98
C VAL A 54 2.86 4.95 0.52
N ILE A 55 2.18 5.80 -0.23
CA ILE A 55 2.56 6.15 -1.59
C ILE A 55 2.40 7.65 -1.79
N ASN A 56 3.29 8.24 -2.58
CA ASN A 56 3.16 9.62 -3.00
C ASN A 56 2.38 9.69 -4.32
N ALA A 57 1.34 10.52 -4.37
CA ALA A 57 0.54 10.73 -5.57
C ALA A 57 1.41 11.19 -6.76
N ALA A 58 2.42 12.04 -6.52
CA ALA A 58 3.33 12.47 -7.58
C ALA A 58 4.14 11.32 -8.20
N SER A 59 4.44 10.26 -7.44
CA SER A 59 5.07 9.03 -7.96
C SER A 59 4.17 8.31 -8.96
N VAL A 60 2.85 8.28 -8.69
CA VAL A 60 1.85 7.65 -9.56
C VAL A 60 1.63 8.49 -10.81
N ASP A 61 1.52 9.81 -10.68
CA ASP A 61 1.40 10.74 -11.80
C ASP A 61 2.62 10.66 -12.73
N TYR A 62 3.82 10.55 -12.15
CA TYR A 62 5.05 10.35 -12.91
C TYR A 62 5.08 9.02 -13.67
N LEU A 63 4.62 7.92 -13.04
CA LEU A 63 4.50 6.62 -13.68
C LEU A 63 3.48 6.65 -14.82
N ASN A 64 2.33 7.31 -14.63
CA ASN A 64 1.34 7.53 -15.67
C ASN A 64 1.94 8.24 -16.89
N THR A 65 2.72 9.29 -16.65
CA THR A 65 3.41 10.04 -17.72
C THR A 65 4.34 9.11 -18.52
N ARG A 66 5.11 8.23 -17.85
CA ARG A 66 5.99 7.26 -18.51
C ARG A 66 5.21 6.24 -19.36
N ILE A 67 4.11 5.71 -18.83
CA ILE A 67 3.26 4.75 -19.56
C ILE A 67 2.66 5.40 -20.81
N GLN A 68 2.21 6.65 -20.70
CA GLN A 68 1.67 7.40 -21.85
C GLN A 68 2.73 7.65 -22.92
N HIS A 69 3.94 8.08 -22.53
CA HIS A 69 5.04 8.25 -23.47
C HIS A 69 5.40 6.95 -24.20
N LYS A 70 5.46 5.82 -23.48
CA LYS A 70 5.70 4.50 -24.05
C LYS A 70 4.59 4.07 -25.02
N THR A 71 3.34 4.38 -24.70
CA THR A 71 2.18 4.04 -25.54
C THR A 71 2.20 4.86 -26.84
N ASN A 72 2.47 6.17 -26.75
CA ASN A 72 2.51 7.06 -27.92
C ASN A 72 3.66 6.72 -28.87
N ASN A 73 4.81 6.30 -28.34
CA ASN A 73 5.99 5.99 -29.16
C ASN A 73 5.87 4.67 -29.92
N ASN A 74 5.11 3.70 -29.42
CA ASN A 74 5.10 2.35 -29.97
C ASN A 74 4.06 2.10 -31.07
N ASN A 75 3.25 3.10 -31.47
CA ASN A 75 2.15 2.93 -32.46
C ASN A 75 1.37 1.62 -32.25
N ASP A 76 1.20 1.19 -31.00
CA ASP A 76 0.67 -0.13 -30.67
C ASP A 76 -0.85 -0.07 -30.81
N ILE A 77 -1.36 -0.29 -32.04
CA ILE A 77 -2.79 -0.32 -32.40
C ILE A 77 -3.44 -1.61 -31.90
N ASN A 78 -3.26 -1.95 -30.61
CA ASN A 78 -4.00 -3.04 -30.01
C ASN A 78 -5.24 -2.46 -29.30
N PRO A 79 -6.44 -2.50 -29.92
CA PRO A 79 -7.66 -1.93 -29.37
C PRO A 79 -8.13 -2.60 -28.07
N ASN A 80 -7.57 -3.77 -27.72
CA ASN A 80 -7.87 -4.48 -26.47
C ASN A 80 -6.88 -4.14 -25.33
N LYS A 81 -5.85 -3.32 -25.60
CA LYS A 81 -4.96 -2.82 -24.57
C LYS A 81 -5.64 -1.61 -23.94
N ASN A 82 -6.31 -1.79 -22.81
CA ASN A 82 -6.87 -0.71 -21.98
C ASN A 82 -5.73 0.17 -21.41
N THR A 83 -4.98 0.87 -22.25
CA THR A 83 -3.90 1.81 -21.88
C THR A 83 -4.40 3.23 -21.65
N ASN A 84 -5.67 3.50 -21.96
CA ASN A 84 -6.26 4.83 -21.82
C ASN A 84 -6.76 5.15 -20.40
N THR A 85 -6.74 4.17 -19.49
CA THR A 85 -7.10 4.39 -18.09
C THR A 85 -5.85 4.74 -17.30
N LEU A 86 -5.77 5.99 -16.85
CA LEU A 86 -4.74 6.44 -15.92
C LEU A 86 -4.75 5.56 -14.66
N LEU A 87 -3.55 5.19 -14.22
CA LEU A 87 -3.40 4.51 -12.95
C LEU A 87 -3.89 5.39 -11.82
N THR A 88 -4.48 4.76 -10.81
CA THR A 88 -4.79 5.41 -9.54
C THR A 88 -3.87 4.85 -8.45
N PRO A 89 -3.58 5.61 -7.38
CA PRO A 89 -2.81 5.08 -6.25
C PRO A 89 -3.37 3.77 -5.68
N HIS A 90 -4.69 3.54 -5.78
CA HIS A 90 -5.36 2.35 -5.27
C HIS A 90 -4.89 1.03 -5.91
N GLN A 91 -4.37 1.04 -7.13
CA GLN A 91 -3.78 -0.17 -7.75
C GLN A 91 -2.58 -0.71 -6.98
N PHE A 92 -1.89 0.15 -6.24
CA PHE A 92 -0.75 -0.22 -5.39
C PHE A 92 -1.18 -0.61 -3.97
N ARG A 93 -2.48 -0.56 -3.67
CA ARG A 93 -3.09 -0.90 -2.37
C ARG A 93 -2.44 -0.18 -1.17
N PRO A 94 -2.14 1.13 -1.25
CA PRO A 94 -1.63 1.89 -0.12
C PRO A 94 -2.71 2.06 0.96
N ASN A 95 -2.28 2.32 2.19
CA ASN A 95 -3.16 2.77 3.27
C ASN A 95 -3.17 4.30 3.36
N ILE A 96 -2.03 4.94 3.11
CA ILE A 96 -1.86 6.38 3.17
C ILE A 96 -1.37 6.87 1.80
N ILE A 97 -2.07 7.85 1.25
CA ILE A 97 -1.66 8.55 0.04
C ILE A 97 -1.29 9.96 0.48
N VAL A 98 -0.05 10.37 0.20
CA VAL A 98 0.39 11.74 0.44
C VAL A 98 0.65 12.45 -0.88
N ARG A 99 0.66 13.77 -0.86
CA ARG A 99 0.95 14.59 -2.05
C ARG A 99 2.17 15.44 -1.76
N ASP A 100 3.34 14.94 -2.14
CA ASP A 100 4.58 15.72 -2.21
C ASP A 100 4.74 16.27 -3.64
N SER A 101 5.61 17.25 -3.83
CA SER A 101 5.90 17.82 -5.14
C SER A 101 6.90 16.97 -5.95
N TYR A 102 7.71 16.15 -5.28
CA TYR A 102 8.75 15.36 -5.93
C TYR A 102 8.32 13.89 -6.07
N PRO A 103 8.26 13.33 -7.29
CA PRO A 103 8.06 11.89 -7.47
C PRO A 103 9.12 11.09 -6.71
N HIS A 104 8.70 10.00 -6.08
CA HIS A 104 9.54 9.08 -5.30
C HIS A 104 10.16 9.67 -4.03
N ALA A 105 9.71 10.85 -3.56
CA ALA A 105 10.18 11.42 -2.29
C ALA A 105 10.06 10.46 -1.10
N GLU A 106 9.11 9.52 -1.13
CA GLU A 106 8.89 8.50 -0.11
C GLU A 106 10.02 7.48 0.05
N ASP A 107 10.97 7.43 -0.88
CA ASP A 107 12.14 6.57 -0.81
C ASP A 107 13.12 7.03 0.29
N ASP A 108 13.19 8.35 0.54
CA ASP A 108 14.16 8.98 1.46
C ASP A 108 13.58 9.34 2.82
N TRP A 109 12.34 8.94 3.10
CA TRP A 109 11.72 9.22 4.40
C TRP A 109 12.20 8.23 5.46
N GLU A 110 12.53 8.75 6.64
CA GLU A 110 12.75 7.95 7.85
C GLU A 110 11.47 7.84 8.68
N PHE A 111 10.75 8.96 8.80
CA PHE A 111 9.52 9.05 9.59
C PHE A 111 8.47 9.90 8.88
N LEU A 112 7.22 9.49 9.02
CA LEU A 112 6.03 10.17 8.54
C LEU A 112 5.17 10.57 9.74
N LYS A 113 5.11 11.87 10.02
CA LYS A 113 4.20 12.44 11.01
C LYS A 113 2.89 12.83 10.33
N VAL A 114 1.77 12.27 10.77
CA VAL A 114 0.45 12.46 10.13
C VAL A 114 -0.66 12.51 11.17
N GLY A 115 -1.58 13.47 11.04
CA GLY A 115 -2.69 13.69 11.98
C GLY A 115 -2.77 15.14 12.43
N GLY A 116 -3.52 15.40 13.50
CA GLY A 116 -3.51 16.73 14.13
C GLY A 116 -4.43 17.77 13.50
N GLY A 117 -5.54 17.35 12.88
CA GLY A 117 -6.61 18.31 12.57
C GLY A 117 -7.15 18.98 13.85
N GLU A 118 -7.76 20.17 13.72
CA GLU A 118 -8.23 21.02 14.85
C GLU A 118 -9.12 20.30 15.90
N LYS A 119 -9.58 19.08 15.62
CA LYS A 119 -10.48 18.27 16.45
C LYS A 119 -9.89 16.93 16.94
N GLU A 120 -8.61 16.62 16.69
CA GLU A 120 -8.08 15.25 16.84
C GLU A 120 -7.05 15.06 17.98
N ARG A 121 -6.93 13.81 18.46
CA ARG A 121 -6.20 13.37 19.67
C ARG A 121 -4.66 13.34 19.53
N GLY A 122 -4.09 14.14 18.62
CA GLY A 122 -2.66 14.22 18.32
C GLY A 122 -2.19 13.39 17.12
N ASP A 123 -0.91 13.51 16.78
CA ASP A 123 -0.35 13.06 15.49
C ASP A 123 0.24 11.66 15.58
N TRP A 124 0.09 10.79 14.58
CA TRP A 124 0.94 9.60 14.49
C TRP A 124 2.34 9.95 14.02
N GLU A 125 3.36 9.31 14.59
CA GLU A 125 4.72 9.28 14.05
C GLU A 125 5.01 7.85 13.58
N LEU A 126 4.89 7.63 12.27
CA LEU A 126 5.05 6.32 11.65
C LEU A 126 6.48 6.18 11.14
N LYS A 127 7.14 5.06 11.43
CA LYS A 127 8.48 4.78 10.93
C LYS A 127 8.38 4.20 9.51
N VAL A 128 9.23 4.68 8.62
CA VAL A 128 9.39 4.13 7.28
C VAL A 128 10.37 2.96 7.35
N MET A 129 9.92 1.80 6.90
CA MET A 129 10.66 0.54 7.01
C MET A 129 11.49 0.23 5.77
N GLY A 130 11.17 0.86 4.63
CA GLY A 130 11.84 0.68 3.36
C GLY A 130 10.87 0.51 2.18
N PRO A 131 11.41 0.36 0.95
CA PRO A 131 10.62 0.30 -0.26
C PRO A 131 9.79 -0.98 -0.37
N CYS A 132 8.60 -0.88 -0.95
CA CYS A 132 7.71 -2.00 -1.18
C CYS A 132 8.00 -2.70 -2.52
N VAL A 133 8.21 -4.02 -2.45
CA VAL A 133 8.42 -4.85 -3.63
C VAL A 133 7.09 -5.12 -4.33
N ARG A 134 7.06 -4.88 -5.64
CA ARG A 134 5.86 -5.06 -6.45
C ARG A 134 5.89 -6.33 -7.29
N CYS A 135 4.77 -7.03 -7.26
CA CYS A 135 4.48 -8.21 -8.08
C CYS A 135 3.34 -7.92 -9.06
N GLU A 136 2.97 -8.91 -9.87
CA GLU A 136 1.95 -8.78 -10.93
C GLU A 136 0.56 -8.40 -10.43
N MET A 137 0.30 -8.47 -9.12
CA MET A 137 -0.98 -8.05 -8.53
C MET A 137 -1.35 -6.59 -8.84
N ILE A 138 -0.35 -5.71 -9.03
CA ILE A 138 -0.62 -4.31 -9.39
C ILE A 138 -1.11 -4.15 -10.84
N ASN A 139 -0.99 -5.19 -11.67
CA ASN A 139 -1.45 -5.17 -13.06
C ASN A 139 -2.92 -5.56 -13.22
N ILE A 140 -3.63 -5.85 -12.13
CA ILE A 140 -5.04 -6.17 -12.19
C ILE A 140 -5.84 -4.87 -12.32
N ASN A 141 -6.64 -4.77 -13.39
CA ASN A 141 -7.60 -3.70 -13.53
C ASN A 141 -8.64 -3.81 -12.40
N GLN A 142 -8.72 -2.78 -11.54
CA GLN A 142 -9.58 -2.83 -10.35
C GLN A 142 -11.08 -2.76 -10.66
N GLN A 143 -11.46 -2.33 -11.87
CA GLN A 143 -12.86 -2.28 -12.31
C GLN A 143 -13.29 -3.57 -12.99
N THR A 144 -12.43 -4.15 -13.84
CA THR A 144 -12.79 -5.33 -14.65
C THR A 144 -12.30 -6.66 -14.06
N GLY A 145 -11.29 -6.63 -13.18
CA GLY A 145 -10.63 -7.83 -12.66
C GLY A 145 -9.65 -8.49 -13.64
N GLU A 146 -9.48 -7.94 -14.84
CA GLU A 146 -8.60 -8.49 -15.88
C GLU A 146 -7.12 -8.22 -15.56
N ARG A 147 -6.26 -9.18 -15.94
CA ARG A 147 -4.80 -9.06 -15.79
C ARG A 147 -4.18 -8.38 -17.00
N GLY A 148 -3.40 -7.34 -16.77
CA GLY A 148 -2.54 -6.70 -17.76
C GLY A 148 -1.04 -6.93 -17.52
N THR A 149 -0.22 -6.18 -18.25
CA THR A 149 1.25 -6.15 -18.08
C THR A 149 1.75 -4.85 -17.42
N GLU A 150 0.98 -3.77 -17.55
CA GLU A 150 1.19 -2.49 -16.86
C GLU A 150 0.45 -2.48 -15.52
N PRO A 151 0.96 -1.77 -14.50
CA PRO A 151 2.12 -0.86 -14.56
C PRO A 151 3.49 -1.51 -14.26
N LEU A 152 3.53 -2.80 -13.95
CA LEU A 152 4.77 -3.47 -13.56
C LEU A 152 5.82 -3.47 -14.67
N SER A 153 5.40 -3.58 -15.95
CA SER A 153 6.34 -3.52 -17.08
C SER A 153 7.09 -2.19 -17.13
N THR A 154 6.40 -1.05 -17.02
CA THR A 154 7.07 0.25 -17.03
C THR A 154 7.94 0.44 -15.79
N LEU A 155 7.47 0.00 -14.62
CA LEU A 155 8.27 0.07 -13.40
C LEU A 155 9.58 -0.74 -13.51
N ARG A 156 9.60 -1.89 -14.19
CA ARG A 156 10.83 -2.68 -14.40
C ARG A 156 11.93 -1.92 -15.14
N GLU A 157 11.58 -0.92 -15.95
CA GLU A 157 12.54 -0.17 -16.76
C GLU A 157 13.36 0.82 -15.92
N TYR A 158 12.85 1.28 -14.77
CA TYR A 158 13.52 2.34 -14.00
C TYR A 158 13.47 2.22 -12.48
N ARG A 159 12.66 1.30 -11.96
CA ARG A 159 12.52 1.02 -10.53
C ARG A 159 12.98 -0.38 -10.16
N ARG A 160 13.81 -0.98 -11.02
CA ARG A 160 14.41 -2.29 -10.76
C ARG A 160 15.71 -2.12 -9.99
N ASP A 161 15.74 -2.63 -8.76
CA ASP A 161 16.93 -2.73 -7.94
C ASP A 161 17.16 -4.19 -7.54
N LYS A 162 18.37 -4.71 -7.78
CA LYS A 162 18.78 -6.10 -7.45
C LYS A 162 17.74 -7.16 -7.85
N GLY A 163 17.13 -6.99 -9.02
CA GLY A 163 16.12 -7.91 -9.56
C GLY A 163 14.68 -7.71 -9.06
N LYS A 164 14.45 -6.82 -8.09
CA LYS A 164 13.13 -6.48 -7.53
C LYS A 164 12.63 -5.16 -8.09
N VAL A 165 11.32 -5.01 -8.23
CA VAL A 165 10.68 -3.75 -8.66
C VAL A 165 10.14 -3.03 -7.43
N LEU A 166 10.55 -1.78 -7.22
CA LEU A 166 10.29 -1.03 -5.98
C LEU A 166 9.37 0.18 -6.21
N PHE A 167 8.27 0.28 -5.47
CA PHE A 167 7.35 1.43 -5.58
C PHE A 167 6.51 1.62 -4.32
N GLY A 168 6.51 2.83 -3.74
CA GLY A 168 5.92 3.10 -2.42
C GLY A 168 6.74 2.50 -1.27
N SER A 169 6.38 2.84 -0.03
CA SER A 169 7.16 2.48 1.16
C SER A 169 6.31 1.85 2.26
N HIS A 170 6.87 0.87 2.96
CA HIS A 170 6.25 0.24 4.12
C HIS A 170 6.36 1.14 5.34
N LEU A 171 5.29 1.18 6.14
CA LEU A 171 5.20 1.91 7.39
C LEU A 171 4.98 0.97 8.57
N SER A 172 5.52 1.34 9.73
CA SER A 172 5.21 0.71 11.01
C SER A 172 4.80 1.75 12.05
N PHE A 173 3.94 1.34 12.96
CA PHE A 173 3.66 2.11 14.17
C PHE A 173 4.90 2.24 15.06
N PRO A 174 4.93 3.23 15.96
CA PRO A 174 5.95 3.29 17.01
C PRO A 174 5.87 2.04 17.91
N PRO A 175 6.98 1.66 18.58
CA PRO A 175 7.03 0.47 19.43
C PRO A 175 6.00 0.48 20.58
N THR A 176 5.62 1.67 21.03
CA THR A 176 4.63 1.88 22.09
C THR A 176 3.43 2.62 21.54
N ILE A 177 2.27 1.95 21.58
CA ILE A 177 0.97 2.54 21.28
C ILE A 177 0.18 2.56 22.58
N ASN A 178 -0.39 3.69 22.96
CA ASN A 178 -1.32 3.76 24.08
C ASN A 178 -2.73 3.37 23.58
N PRO A 179 -3.25 2.17 23.90
CA PRO A 179 -4.56 1.74 23.41
C PRO A 179 -5.70 2.59 23.96
N ASN A 180 -5.50 3.27 25.10
CA ASN A 180 -6.50 4.15 25.72
C ASN A 180 -6.51 5.55 25.09
N ASN A 181 -5.54 5.88 24.24
CA ASN A 181 -5.51 7.12 23.50
C ASN A 181 -5.34 6.87 21.99
N PRO A 182 -6.36 6.33 21.31
CA PRO A 182 -6.32 6.14 19.87
C PRO A 182 -6.18 7.50 19.17
N ARG A 183 -5.20 7.61 18.28
CA ARG A 183 -5.04 8.77 17.39
C ARG A 183 -5.74 8.48 16.07
N ILE A 184 -6.48 9.45 15.57
CA ILE A 184 -7.21 9.38 14.31
C ILE A 184 -6.35 10.05 13.24
N ILE A 185 -6.55 9.63 11.98
CA ILE A 185 -6.07 10.37 10.82
C ILE A 185 -7.27 10.61 9.91
N THR A 186 -7.38 11.81 9.36
CA THR A 186 -8.42 12.20 8.42
C THR A 186 -7.82 12.61 7.08
N VAL A 187 -8.61 12.46 6.02
CA VAL A 187 -8.23 12.97 4.69
C VAL A 187 -8.07 14.49 4.79
N GLY A 188 -6.94 14.99 4.28
CA GLY A 188 -6.58 16.41 4.38
C GLY A 188 -5.79 16.78 5.64
N ALA A 189 -5.55 15.83 6.55
CA ALA A 189 -4.66 16.07 7.69
C ALA A 189 -3.25 16.45 7.21
N PRO A 190 -2.58 17.38 7.89
CA PRO A 190 -1.23 17.77 7.55
C PRO A 190 -0.26 16.60 7.73
N VAL A 191 0.79 16.62 6.92
CA VAL A 191 1.85 15.61 6.93
C VAL A 191 3.19 16.33 7.06
N THR A 192 4.04 15.85 7.96
CA THR A 192 5.44 16.27 8.06
C THR A 192 6.33 15.05 7.93
N VAL A 193 7.39 15.16 7.14
CA VAL A 193 8.33 14.06 6.89
C VAL A 193 9.68 14.38 7.49
N LYS A 194 10.30 13.40 8.15
CA LYS A 194 11.73 13.43 8.46
C LYS A 194 12.44 12.63 7.39
N ARG A 195 13.35 13.27 6.67
CA ARG A 195 14.15 12.64 5.61
C ARG A 195 15.48 12.15 6.18
N SER A 196 16.04 11.12 5.56
CA SER A 196 17.41 10.71 5.85
C SER A 196 18.36 11.85 5.53
N SER A 197 19.41 12.00 6.33
CA SER A 197 20.51 12.89 5.95
C SER A 197 21.14 12.33 4.68
N PRO A 198 21.55 13.16 3.69
CA PRO A 198 22.34 12.64 2.58
C PRO A 198 23.56 11.91 3.16
N PRO A 199 24.02 10.80 2.55
CA PRO A 199 25.25 10.16 2.98
C PRO A 199 26.36 11.23 3.01
N ALA A 200 27.16 11.23 4.08
CA ALA A 200 28.32 12.11 4.16
C ALA A 200 29.19 11.91 2.91
N PRO A 201 29.75 13.00 2.34
CA PRO A 201 30.49 12.96 1.08
C PRO A 201 31.67 11.99 1.09
#